data_AF-A0AAW5VDD4-F1
#
_entry.id   AF-A0AAW5VDD4-F1
#
_cell.length_a   1.000
_cell.length_b   1.000
_cell.length_c   1.000
_cell.angle_alpha   90.00
_cell.angle_beta   90.00
_cell.angle_gamma   90.00
#
_symmetry.space_group_name_H-M   'P 1'
#
loop_
_entity.id
_entity.type
_entity.pdbx_description
1 polymer ?
#
loop_
_entity_poly.entity_id
_entity_poly.type
_entity_poly.pdbx_seq_one_letter_code
_entity_poly.pdbx_strand_id
1 'polypeptide(L)'
;MGRLIYLDNLRSFALLLGIVFHSAIVYASDIKYAIQTEERSEILSYFCYWIHSFRMPMFYMISGFFSAMVIEKKGTSFYLDGRLKRVFIPTIFGLVFLAPIQYFLMEKLNSPNLGLMEFLTSFFTKDKFQHSHIWFLVDLFLFSMIYVLIQKPLHHFANWKPFQHLSGKIYYLIGFTFLLVLLAHTQFGKGESVYGIFKLTFVYQFAFFIVGVFCYFWKEILFEVSMPKLKPYAILVWAIVVSLLLMELEISDPLWIYFSYANPMFRISHIFLWVLSPFLWTVFFVFAFVQIGNKEGKMGTYVIEASLPIYLLHHPISLTFAYMMKDSPYPLWGKFLFHNLFVLVLSFLLYEILIKRSRSLRFIFGLKVS
;
A
#
# COMPACT_ATOMS: atom_id res chain seq x y z
N MET A 1 0.29 26.74 6.14
CA MET A 1 -0.25 25.90 5.04
C MET A 1 -1.36 25.00 5.58
N GLY A 2 -2.57 25.12 5.04
CA GLY A 2 -3.76 24.36 5.48
C GLY A 2 -3.73 22.87 5.13
N ARG A 3 -4.85 22.18 5.36
CA ARG A 3 -5.06 20.77 5.03
C ARG A 3 -5.19 20.60 3.50
N LEU A 4 -4.48 19.63 2.92
CA LEU A 4 -4.58 19.32 1.48
C LEU A 4 -5.65 18.25 1.26
N ILE A 5 -6.87 18.70 1.00
CA ILE A 5 -8.07 17.86 0.92
C ILE A 5 -7.93 16.80 -0.18
N TYR A 6 -7.41 17.19 -1.35
CA TYR A 6 -7.21 16.27 -2.47
C TYR A 6 -6.24 15.12 -2.14
N LEU A 7 -5.17 15.35 -1.37
CA LEU A 7 -4.25 14.28 -0.94
C LEU A 7 -4.88 13.36 0.11
N ASP A 8 -5.69 13.91 1.03
CA ASP A 8 -6.42 13.09 1.99
C ASP A 8 -7.46 12.19 1.30
N ASN A 9 -8.16 12.75 0.30
CA ASN A 9 -9.13 12.00 -0.51
C ASN A 9 -8.43 10.96 -1.40
N LEU A 10 -7.29 11.29 -2.01
CA LEU A 10 -6.49 10.36 -2.79
C LEU A 10 -6.00 9.18 -1.94
N ARG A 11 -5.49 9.46 -0.73
CA ARG A 11 -5.09 8.43 0.24
C ARG A 11 -6.26 7.50 0.59
N SER A 12 -7.45 8.07 0.77
CA SER A 12 -8.65 7.29 1.12
C SER A 12 -9.15 6.44 -0.05
N PHE A 13 -9.11 6.99 -1.27
CA PHE A 13 -9.39 6.25 -2.50
C PHE A 13 -8.44 5.06 -2.68
N ALA A 14 -7.14 5.29 -2.54
CA ALA A 14 -6.15 4.23 -2.65
C ALA A 14 -6.36 3.11 -1.61
N LEU A 15 -6.94 3.43 -0.44
CA LEU A 15 -7.23 2.47 0.61
C LEU A 15 -8.43 1.61 0.24
N LEU A 16 -9.52 2.24 -0.23
CA LEU A 16 -10.71 1.55 -0.72
C LEU A 16 -10.41 0.68 -1.94
N LEU A 17 -9.52 1.15 -2.83
CA LEU A 17 -8.99 0.35 -3.94
C LEU A 17 -8.31 -0.92 -3.45
N GLY A 18 -7.75 -0.91 -2.23
CA GLY A 18 -7.22 -2.09 -1.56
C GLY A 18 -8.25 -3.17 -1.27
N ILE A 19 -9.51 -2.80 -1.01
CA ILE A 19 -10.60 -3.76 -0.81
C ILE A 19 -10.89 -4.51 -2.10
N VAL A 20 -11.02 -3.78 -3.21
CA VAL A 20 -11.25 -4.37 -4.53
C VAL A 20 -10.09 -5.28 -4.94
N PHE A 21 -8.86 -4.88 -4.67
CA PHE A 21 -7.67 -5.70 -4.89
C PHE A 21 -7.72 -7.03 -4.12
N HIS A 22 -8.02 -7.01 -2.82
CA HIS A 22 -8.04 -8.25 -2.02
C HIS A 22 -9.20 -9.18 -2.37
N SER A 23 -10.33 -8.63 -2.85
CA SER A 23 -11.37 -9.46 -3.45
C SER A 23 -10.91 -10.04 -4.80
N ALA A 24 -10.23 -9.25 -5.64
CA ALA A 24 -9.82 -9.66 -6.99
C ALA A 24 -8.75 -10.77 -6.97
N ILE A 25 -7.75 -10.65 -6.08
CA ILE A 25 -6.62 -11.59 -6.01
C ILE A 25 -7.04 -13.03 -5.62
N VAL A 26 -8.20 -13.20 -4.98
CA VAL A 26 -8.80 -14.52 -4.71
C VAL A 26 -9.21 -15.25 -5.99
N TYR A 27 -9.57 -14.50 -7.04
CA TYR A 27 -10.05 -15.02 -8.32
C TYR A 27 -9.02 -14.83 -9.46
N ALA A 28 -7.81 -14.34 -9.15
CA ALA A 28 -6.73 -14.16 -10.13
C ALA A 28 -6.12 -15.51 -10.54
N SER A 29 -5.83 -15.69 -11.83
CA SER A 29 -5.23 -16.92 -12.37
C SER A 29 -3.72 -17.00 -12.11
N ASP A 30 -3.02 -15.89 -12.26
CA ASP A 30 -1.55 -15.86 -12.39
C ASP A 30 -0.84 -15.46 -11.10
N ILE A 31 -1.60 -15.17 -10.05
CA ILE A 31 -1.08 -14.74 -8.75
C ILE A 31 -1.44 -15.80 -7.72
N LYS A 32 -0.43 -16.35 -7.04
CA LYS A 32 -0.68 -17.25 -5.90
C LYS A 32 -1.16 -16.45 -4.70
N TYR A 33 -2.21 -16.93 -4.03
CA TYR A 33 -2.80 -16.25 -2.89
C TYR A 33 -3.21 -17.21 -1.77
N ALA A 34 -3.55 -16.64 -0.61
CA ALA A 34 -3.91 -17.37 0.61
C ALA A 34 -5.06 -18.36 0.40
N ILE A 35 -6.14 -17.89 -0.22
CA ILE A 35 -7.34 -18.69 -0.52
C ILE A 35 -7.73 -18.35 -1.95
N GLN A 36 -7.93 -19.37 -2.76
CA GLN A 36 -8.33 -19.24 -4.16
C GLN A 36 -9.47 -20.20 -4.48
N THR A 37 -10.28 -19.83 -5.46
CA THR A 37 -11.31 -20.71 -6.02
C THR A 37 -10.79 -21.44 -7.27
N GLU A 38 -11.55 -22.40 -7.77
CA GLU A 38 -11.22 -23.19 -8.96
C GLU A 38 -11.33 -22.37 -10.24
N GLU A 39 -12.46 -21.67 -10.44
CA GLU A 39 -12.62 -20.73 -11.55
C GLU A 39 -11.77 -19.48 -11.32
N ARG A 40 -10.94 -19.09 -12.30
CA ARG A 40 -10.02 -17.94 -12.19
C ARG A 40 -10.03 -17.09 -13.45
N SER A 41 -9.56 -15.86 -13.35
CA SER A 41 -9.57 -14.88 -14.44
C SER A 41 -8.24 -14.13 -14.58
N GLU A 42 -7.71 -14.13 -15.79
CA GLU A 42 -6.53 -13.34 -16.19
C GLU A 42 -6.80 -11.83 -16.09
N ILE A 43 -8.03 -11.40 -16.41
CA ILE A 43 -8.43 -9.98 -16.28
C ILE A 43 -8.27 -9.50 -14.84
N LEU A 44 -8.60 -10.36 -13.86
CA LEU A 44 -8.41 -10.04 -12.44
C LEU A 44 -6.93 -10.10 -12.03
N SER A 45 -6.11 -10.96 -12.65
CA SER A 45 -4.65 -10.91 -12.51
C SER A 45 -4.10 -9.57 -12.99
N TYR A 46 -4.47 -9.11 -14.19
CA TYR A 46 -4.03 -7.84 -14.77
C TYR A 46 -4.44 -6.66 -13.91
N PHE A 47 -5.68 -6.65 -13.43
CA PHE A 47 -6.15 -5.65 -12.48
C PHE A 47 -5.31 -5.63 -11.19
N CYS A 48 -4.95 -6.79 -10.66
CA CYS A 48 -4.11 -6.89 -9.47
C CYS A 48 -2.69 -6.36 -9.72
N TYR A 49 -2.04 -6.75 -10.83
CA TYR A 49 -0.72 -6.25 -11.20
C TYR A 49 -0.73 -4.73 -11.40
N TRP A 50 -1.74 -4.22 -12.10
CA TRP A 50 -1.92 -2.79 -12.30
C TRP A 50 -2.05 -2.02 -10.98
N ILE A 51 -2.90 -2.45 -10.06
CA ILE A 51 -3.03 -1.79 -8.75
C ILE A 51 -1.71 -1.87 -7.97
N HIS A 52 -1.06 -3.04 -7.99
CA HIS A 52 0.18 -3.24 -7.25
C HIS A 52 1.32 -2.36 -7.78
N SER A 53 1.30 -2.02 -9.08
CA SER A 53 2.35 -1.24 -9.73
C SER A 53 2.46 0.19 -9.20
N PHE A 54 1.44 0.74 -8.54
CA PHE A 54 1.49 2.12 -8.04
C PHE A 54 0.92 2.32 -6.64
N ARG A 55 -0.05 1.52 -6.20
CA ARG A 55 -0.85 1.82 -4.99
C ARG A 55 0.03 1.97 -3.74
N MET A 56 0.88 0.98 -3.46
CA MET A 56 1.70 0.99 -2.23
C MET A 56 2.79 2.08 -2.27
N PRO A 57 3.59 2.21 -3.34
CA PRO A 57 4.54 3.31 -3.47
C PRO A 57 3.90 4.71 -3.35
N MET A 58 2.73 4.92 -3.97
CA MET A 58 1.98 6.17 -3.87
C MET A 58 1.58 6.45 -2.41
N PHE A 59 1.12 5.44 -1.67
CA PHE A 59 0.83 5.58 -0.24
C PHE A 59 2.04 6.01 0.58
N TYR A 60 3.20 5.39 0.34
CA TYR A 60 4.42 5.74 1.06
C TYR A 60 4.92 7.12 0.70
N MET A 61 4.85 7.52 -0.57
CA MET A 61 5.16 8.87 -1.02
C MET A 61 4.27 9.93 -0.35
N ILE A 62 2.95 9.71 -0.31
CA ILE A 62 2.02 10.60 0.42
C ILE A 62 2.32 10.58 1.93
N SER A 63 2.70 9.43 2.48
CA SER A 63 3.02 9.29 3.92
C SER A 63 4.30 10.03 4.30
N GLY A 64 5.35 9.96 3.48
CA GLY A 64 6.60 10.70 3.70
C GLY A 64 6.40 12.21 3.60
N PHE A 65 5.60 12.64 2.62
CA PHE A 65 5.18 14.02 2.47
C PHE A 65 4.49 14.58 3.72
N PHE A 66 3.48 13.88 4.24
CA PHE A 66 2.79 14.31 5.46
C PHE A 66 3.67 14.19 6.69
N SER A 67 4.63 13.26 6.72
CA SER A 67 5.59 13.14 7.82
C SER A 67 6.48 14.37 7.91
N ALA A 68 7.07 14.79 6.79
CA ALA A 68 7.85 16.02 6.71
C ALA A 68 7.02 17.24 7.11
N MET A 69 5.80 17.35 6.58
CA MET A 69 4.89 18.44 6.91
C MET A 69 4.56 18.53 8.41
N VAL A 70 4.29 17.40 9.06
CA VAL A 70 3.91 17.40 10.49
C VAL A 70 5.11 17.73 11.37
N ILE A 71 6.28 17.16 11.08
CA ILE A 71 7.51 17.48 11.82
C ILE A 71 7.83 18.97 11.71
N GLU A 72 7.81 19.53 10.51
CA GLU A 72 8.12 20.95 10.29
C GLU A 72 7.12 21.90 10.97
N LYS A 73 5.83 21.52 11.05
CA LYS A 73 4.80 22.38 11.65
C LYS A 73 4.60 22.21 13.14
N LYS A 74 4.87 21.01 13.68
CA LYS A 74 4.47 20.63 15.06
C LYS A 74 5.59 19.98 15.86
N GLY A 75 6.75 19.73 15.24
CA GLY A 75 7.90 19.11 15.87
C GLY A 75 7.85 17.58 15.96
N THR A 76 9.03 17.01 16.21
CA THR A 76 9.26 15.56 16.27
C THR A 76 8.46 14.86 17.37
N SER A 77 8.33 15.47 18.55
CA SER A 77 7.59 14.86 19.68
C SER A 77 6.11 14.67 19.35
N PHE A 78 5.46 15.69 18.77
CA PHE A 78 4.08 15.60 18.30
C PHE A 78 3.91 14.52 17.21
N TYR A 79 4.88 14.44 16.29
CA TYR A 79 4.90 13.42 15.25
C TYR A 79 4.97 12.00 15.84
N LEU A 80 5.91 11.75 16.75
CA LEU A 80 6.08 10.45 17.41
C LEU A 80 4.84 10.02 18.20
N ASP A 81 4.26 10.91 19.01
CA ASP A 81 3.02 10.62 19.75
C ASP A 81 1.88 10.23 18.80
N GLY A 82 1.74 10.97 17.69
CA GLY A 82 0.78 10.67 16.64
C GLY A 82 1.01 9.30 15.98
N ARG A 83 2.27 8.93 15.71
CA ARG A 83 2.62 7.63 15.12
C ARG A 83 2.42 6.47 16.07
N LEU A 84 2.74 6.64 17.36
CA LEU A 84 2.48 5.62 18.37
C LEU A 84 0.98 5.34 18.50
N LYS A 85 0.17 6.39 18.65
CA LYS A 85 -1.28 6.22 18.86
C LYS A 85 -2.04 5.76 17.62
N ARG A 86 -1.64 6.21 16.42
CA ARG A 86 -2.42 5.99 15.18
C ARG A 86 -1.81 5.00 14.20
N VAL A 87 -0.59 4.53 14.45
CA VAL A 87 0.05 3.50 13.62
C VAL A 87 0.43 2.33 14.50
N PHE A 88 1.32 2.52 15.50
CA PHE A 88 1.86 1.43 16.31
C PHE A 88 0.77 0.61 17.03
N ILE A 89 -0.14 1.27 17.76
CA ILE A 89 -1.23 0.58 18.48
C ILE A 89 -2.12 -0.23 17.51
N PRO A 90 -2.67 0.36 16.43
CA PRO A 90 -3.37 -0.39 15.38
C PRO A 90 -2.56 -1.55 14.79
N THR A 91 -1.26 -1.37 14.57
CA THR A 91 -0.36 -2.42 14.05
C THR A 91 -0.29 -3.60 15.00
N ILE A 92 0.00 -3.37 16.28
CA ILE A 92 0.11 -4.45 17.28
C ILE A 92 -1.22 -5.19 17.39
N PHE A 93 -2.34 -4.46 17.43
CA PHE A 93 -3.66 -5.08 17.43
C PHE A 93 -3.89 -5.94 16.18
N GLY A 94 -3.57 -5.41 15.00
CA GLY A 94 -3.67 -6.13 13.74
C GLY A 94 -2.81 -7.40 13.70
N LEU A 95 -1.57 -7.33 14.18
CA LEU A 95 -0.65 -8.47 14.22
C LEU A 95 -1.09 -9.57 15.17
N VAL A 96 -1.65 -9.21 16.33
CA VAL A 96 -2.05 -10.19 17.35
C VAL A 96 -3.42 -10.80 17.06
N PHE A 97 -4.38 -10.02 16.54
CA PHE A 97 -5.77 -10.47 16.43
C PHE A 97 -6.26 -10.69 15.00
N LEU A 98 -5.71 -9.97 14.00
CA LEU A 98 -6.23 -9.98 12.63
C LEU A 98 -5.36 -10.81 11.68
N ALA A 99 -4.04 -10.66 11.76
CA ALA A 99 -3.10 -11.42 10.93
C ALA A 99 -3.22 -12.95 11.11
N PRO A 100 -3.42 -13.51 12.33
CA PRO A 100 -3.54 -14.96 12.50
C PRO A 100 -4.76 -15.56 11.78
N ILE A 101 -5.82 -14.78 11.53
CA ILE A 101 -7.03 -15.25 10.84
C ILE A 101 -6.69 -15.76 9.44
N GLN A 102 -5.84 -15.03 8.69
CA GLN A 102 -5.40 -15.48 7.37
C GLN A 102 -4.74 -16.86 7.46
N TYR A 103 -3.74 -17.00 8.32
CA TYR A 103 -2.93 -18.22 8.39
C TYR A 103 -3.70 -19.39 8.98
N PHE A 104 -4.62 -19.13 9.90
CA PHE A 104 -5.52 -20.15 10.43
C PHE A 104 -6.40 -20.74 9.34
N LEU A 105 -7.05 -19.87 8.53
CA LEU A 105 -7.89 -20.33 7.42
C LEU A 105 -7.07 -21.09 6.37
N MET A 106 -5.84 -20.63 6.08
CA MET A 106 -4.92 -21.33 5.16
C MET A 106 -4.52 -22.71 5.68
N GLU A 107 -4.08 -22.84 6.93
CA GLU A 107 -3.70 -24.14 7.50
C GLU A 107 -4.91 -25.09 7.58
N LYS A 108 -6.11 -24.57 7.84
CA LYS A 108 -7.35 -25.34 7.87
C LYS A 108 -7.75 -25.91 6.49
N LEU A 109 -7.27 -25.33 5.39
CA LEU A 109 -7.46 -25.92 4.06
C LEU A 109 -6.72 -27.26 3.92
N ASN A 110 -5.55 -27.38 4.55
CA ASN A 110 -4.73 -28.59 4.51
C ASN A 110 -5.03 -29.55 5.68
N SER A 111 -5.45 -28.99 6.82
CA SER A 111 -5.72 -29.71 8.07
C SER A 111 -7.09 -29.31 8.63
N PRO A 112 -8.20 -29.91 8.14
CA PRO A 112 -9.56 -29.49 8.49
C PRO A 112 -9.89 -29.57 9.99
N ASN A 113 -9.25 -30.50 10.70
CA ASN A 113 -9.45 -30.76 12.12
C ASN A 113 -8.55 -29.92 13.05
N LEU A 114 -7.78 -28.96 12.51
CA LEU A 114 -6.86 -28.14 13.29
C LEU A 114 -7.61 -27.29 14.34
N GLY A 115 -7.26 -27.46 15.61
CA GLY A 115 -7.80 -26.65 16.70
C GLY A 115 -7.22 -25.24 16.73
N LEU A 116 -8.02 -24.25 17.12
CA LEU A 116 -7.56 -22.85 17.21
C LEU A 116 -6.39 -22.67 18.18
N MET A 117 -6.44 -23.30 19.35
CA MET A 117 -5.38 -23.13 20.37
C MET A 117 -4.05 -23.77 19.94
N GLU A 118 -4.12 -24.92 19.27
CA GLU A 118 -2.96 -25.58 18.67
C GLU A 118 -2.32 -24.69 17.59
N PHE A 119 -3.15 -24.14 16.69
CA PHE A 119 -2.71 -23.17 15.69
C PHE A 119 -2.04 -21.95 16.32
N LEU A 120 -2.71 -21.26 17.26
CA LEU A 120 -2.19 -20.03 17.86
C LEU A 120 -0.84 -20.28 18.56
N THR A 121 -0.72 -21.41 19.27
CA THR A 121 0.54 -21.81 19.90
C THR A 121 1.62 -21.97 18.84
N SER A 122 1.34 -22.72 17.76
CA SER A 122 2.32 -22.91 16.68
C SER A 122 2.67 -21.60 15.96
N PHE A 123 1.70 -20.72 15.74
CA PHE A 123 1.87 -19.47 14.99
C PHE A 123 2.80 -18.49 15.72
N PHE A 124 2.63 -18.34 17.04
CA PHE A 124 3.41 -17.39 17.84
C PHE A 124 4.74 -17.95 18.37
N THR A 125 4.94 -19.27 18.38
CA THR A 125 6.14 -19.89 19.01
C THR A 125 7.10 -20.59 18.05
N LYS A 126 6.65 -21.06 16.88
CA LYS A 126 7.46 -21.89 15.96
C LYS A 126 7.98 -21.13 14.72
N ASP A 127 8.36 -19.86 14.88
CA ASP A 127 8.84 -18.98 13.78
C ASP A 127 7.90 -18.90 12.56
N LYS A 128 6.61 -19.17 12.75
CA LYS A 128 5.56 -19.06 11.72
C LYS A 128 4.92 -17.69 11.66
N PHE A 129 5.33 -16.78 12.54
CA PHE A 129 4.75 -15.44 12.65
C PHE A 129 4.98 -14.63 11.36
N GLN A 130 3.89 -14.15 10.77
CA GLN A 130 3.92 -13.32 9.57
C GLN A 130 2.86 -12.22 9.65
N HIS A 131 3.10 -11.12 8.93
CA HIS A 131 2.34 -9.89 9.10
C HIS A 131 0.98 -9.87 8.39
N SER A 132 0.73 -10.77 7.42
CA SER A 132 -0.48 -10.69 6.57
C SER A 132 -0.56 -9.29 5.92
N HIS A 133 -1.75 -8.78 5.60
CA HIS A 133 -1.97 -7.44 5.04
C HIS A 133 -1.49 -6.28 5.94
N ILE A 134 -1.22 -6.54 7.23
CA ILE A 134 -0.75 -5.55 8.23
C ILE A 134 0.69 -5.10 7.95
N TRP A 135 1.42 -5.80 7.06
CA TRP A 135 2.78 -5.46 6.65
C TRP A 135 2.97 -3.97 6.32
N PHE A 136 1.98 -3.34 5.69
CA PHE A 136 2.02 -1.92 5.36
C PHE A 136 2.16 -1.02 6.59
N LEU A 137 1.42 -1.31 7.67
CA LEU A 137 1.51 -0.50 8.90
C LEU A 137 2.80 -0.76 9.67
N VAL A 138 3.34 -1.98 9.59
CA VAL A 138 4.66 -2.32 10.16
C VAL A 138 5.73 -1.48 9.47
N ASP A 139 5.81 -1.56 8.14
CA ASP A 139 6.76 -0.80 7.32
C ASP A 139 6.58 0.71 7.52
N LEU A 140 5.33 1.21 7.51
CA LEU A 140 5.05 2.63 7.72
C LEU A 140 5.55 3.11 9.10
N PHE A 141 5.38 2.31 10.15
CA PHE A 141 5.89 2.64 11.48
C PHE A 141 7.42 2.66 11.47
N LEU A 142 8.07 1.65 10.91
CA LEU A 142 9.53 1.57 10.81
C LEU A 142 10.11 2.73 9.99
N PHE A 143 9.54 3.03 8.82
CA PHE A 143 9.93 4.18 8.01
C PHE A 143 9.76 5.49 8.77
N SER A 144 8.69 5.61 9.58
CA SER A 144 8.49 6.78 10.43
C SER A 144 9.57 6.91 11.50
N MET A 145 10.03 5.81 12.10
CA MET A 145 11.11 5.82 13.08
C MET A 145 12.45 6.13 12.43
N ILE A 146 12.78 5.45 11.32
CA ILE A 146 14.00 5.71 10.54
C ILE A 146 14.04 7.18 10.11
N TYR A 147 12.91 7.71 9.61
CA TYR A 147 12.81 9.11 9.21
C TYR A 147 13.13 10.06 10.37
N VAL A 148 12.62 9.81 11.57
CA VAL A 148 12.93 10.64 12.76
C VAL A 148 14.42 10.62 13.08
N LEU A 149 15.10 9.48 12.90
CA LEU A 149 16.55 9.37 13.10
C LEU A 149 17.34 10.16 12.05
N ILE A 150 16.91 10.12 10.78
CA ILE A 150 17.64 10.74 9.66
C ILE A 150 17.10 12.12 9.24
N GLN A 151 16.10 12.66 9.93
CA GLN A 151 15.39 13.86 9.48
C GLN A 151 16.31 15.07 9.27
N LYS A 152 17.27 15.30 10.16
CA LYS A 152 18.16 16.48 10.08
C LYS A 152 19.03 16.48 8.82
N PRO A 153 19.84 15.45 8.53
CA PRO A 153 20.62 15.42 7.29
C PRO A 153 19.70 15.40 6.06
N LEU A 154 18.56 14.71 6.15
CA LEU A 154 17.62 14.62 5.04
C LEU A 154 16.97 15.98 4.72
N HIS A 155 16.59 16.76 5.74
CA HIS A 155 16.05 18.12 5.58
C HIS A 155 17.11 19.07 5.06
N HIS A 156 18.36 18.97 5.54
CA HIS A 156 19.46 19.77 5.02
C HIS A 156 19.64 19.56 3.51
N PHE A 157 19.68 18.29 3.08
CA PHE A 157 19.81 17.94 1.68
C PHE A 157 18.55 18.28 0.86
N ALA A 158 17.35 18.08 1.41
CA ALA A 158 16.10 18.43 0.72
C ALA A 158 15.90 19.96 0.58
N ASN A 159 16.48 20.76 1.47
CA ASN A 159 16.50 22.22 1.34
C ASN A 159 17.51 22.71 0.31
N TRP A 160 18.50 21.89 -0.04
CA TRP A 160 19.34 22.16 -1.20
C TRP A 160 18.50 22.01 -2.48
N LYS A 161 18.47 23.07 -3.29
CA LYS A 161 17.68 23.14 -4.54
C LYS A 161 18.61 23.19 -5.75
N PRO A 162 19.28 22.08 -6.10
CA PRO A 162 20.19 22.06 -7.24
C PRO A 162 19.47 22.20 -8.58
N PHE A 163 18.17 21.87 -8.64
CA PHE A 163 17.38 21.89 -9.88
C PHE A 163 16.37 23.05 -9.90
N GLN A 164 16.46 23.89 -10.93
CA GLN A 164 15.52 24.99 -11.15
C GLN A 164 14.21 24.51 -11.83
N HIS A 165 14.30 23.54 -12.74
CA HIS A 165 13.16 23.03 -13.51
C HIS A 165 12.52 21.78 -12.87
N LEU A 166 11.20 21.67 -13.00
CA LEU A 166 10.41 20.53 -12.54
C LEU A 166 10.88 19.20 -13.15
N SER A 167 11.20 19.19 -14.44
CA SER A 167 11.69 17.98 -15.13
C SER A 167 12.98 17.44 -14.51
N GLY A 168 13.93 18.32 -14.19
CA GLY A 168 15.19 17.95 -13.53
C GLY A 168 14.96 17.31 -12.16
N LYS A 169 14.04 17.88 -11.36
CA LYS A 169 13.64 17.31 -10.06
C LYS A 169 13.02 15.91 -10.22
N ILE A 170 12.12 15.72 -11.17
CA ILE A 170 11.46 14.42 -11.43
C ILE A 170 12.49 13.38 -11.86
N TYR A 171 13.37 13.71 -12.83
CA TYR A 171 14.41 12.79 -13.29
C TYR A 171 15.38 12.41 -12.18
N TYR A 172 15.73 13.36 -11.30
CA TYR A 172 16.56 13.08 -10.14
C TYR A 172 15.88 12.10 -9.17
N LEU A 173 14.59 12.31 -8.85
CA LEU A 173 13.86 11.42 -7.94
C LEU A 173 13.66 10.02 -8.51
N ILE A 174 13.38 9.91 -9.81
CA ILE A 174 13.30 8.62 -10.52
C ILE A 174 14.68 7.95 -10.52
N GLY A 175 15.73 8.67 -10.88
CA GLY A 175 17.10 8.16 -10.92
C GLY A 175 17.59 7.69 -9.55
N PHE A 176 17.36 8.49 -8.50
CA PHE A 176 17.66 8.12 -7.11
C PHE A 176 16.95 6.83 -6.70
N THR A 177 15.64 6.76 -6.94
CA THR A 177 14.82 5.59 -6.58
C THR A 177 15.28 4.35 -7.36
N PHE A 178 15.49 4.50 -8.67
CA PHE A 178 15.97 3.45 -9.55
C PHE A 178 17.33 2.90 -9.10
N LEU A 179 18.32 3.76 -8.86
CA LEU A 179 19.65 3.34 -8.43
C LEU A 179 19.61 2.64 -7.06
N LEU A 180 18.84 3.18 -6.11
CA LEU A 180 18.70 2.55 -4.79
C LEU A 180 18.07 1.16 -4.88
N VAL A 181 17.01 1.01 -5.68
CA VAL A 181 16.33 -0.28 -5.88
C VAL A 181 17.21 -1.25 -6.68
N LEU A 182 17.94 -0.77 -7.69
CA LEU A 182 18.88 -1.58 -8.45
C LEU A 182 20.01 -2.11 -7.55
N LEU A 183 20.59 -1.26 -6.70
CA LEU A 183 21.59 -1.68 -5.72
C LEU A 183 21.01 -2.69 -4.73
N ALA A 184 19.78 -2.48 -4.25
CA ALA A 184 19.13 -3.46 -3.36
C ALA A 184 18.96 -4.83 -4.02
N HIS A 185 18.67 -4.87 -5.33
CA HIS A 185 18.59 -6.12 -6.10
C HIS A 185 19.94 -6.83 -6.28
N THR A 186 21.07 -6.13 -6.18
CA THR A 186 22.40 -6.79 -6.21
C THR A 186 22.80 -7.38 -4.86
N GLN A 187 22.24 -6.86 -3.76
CA GLN A 187 22.60 -7.26 -2.39
C GLN A 187 21.63 -8.27 -1.77
N PHE A 188 20.35 -8.17 -2.10
CA PHE A 188 19.31 -8.98 -1.46
C PHE A 188 18.69 -9.98 -2.42
N GLY A 189 18.59 -11.20 -1.93
CA GLY A 189 17.88 -12.28 -2.57
C GLY A 189 16.36 -12.14 -2.53
N LYS A 190 15.79 -12.80 -3.53
CA LYS A 190 14.47 -13.42 -3.54
C LYS A 190 13.81 -13.75 -2.19
N GLY A 191 12.87 -12.95 -1.70
CA GLY A 191 12.02 -13.35 -0.57
C GLY A 191 12.77 -13.38 0.77
N GLU A 192 14.01 -12.89 0.79
CA GLU A 192 14.74 -12.66 2.02
C GLU A 192 13.91 -11.75 2.93
N SER A 193 13.58 -12.29 4.08
CA SER A 193 12.85 -11.57 5.10
C SER A 193 13.46 -11.79 6.47
N VAL A 194 13.28 -10.81 7.33
CA VAL A 194 13.66 -10.87 8.74
C VAL A 194 12.41 -10.57 9.53
N TYR A 195 11.95 -11.54 10.34
CA TYR A 195 10.67 -11.44 11.08
C TYR A 195 9.48 -10.99 10.20
N GLY A 196 9.35 -11.54 8.98
CA GLY A 196 8.25 -11.20 8.07
C GLY A 196 8.40 -9.87 7.32
N ILE A 197 9.51 -9.14 7.48
CA ILE A 197 9.82 -7.93 6.71
C ILE A 197 10.68 -8.31 5.51
N PHE A 198 10.15 -8.16 4.31
CA PHE A 198 10.86 -8.47 3.06
C PHE A 198 11.85 -7.36 2.71
N LYS A 199 13.15 -7.68 2.69
CA LYS A 199 14.24 -6.68 2.57
C LYS A 199 14.12 -5.82 1.31
N LEU A 200 13.89 -6.46 0.17
CA LEU A 200 13.81 -5.78 -1.12
C LEU A 200 12.59 -4.85 -1.21
N THR A 201 11.42 -5.35 -0.83
CA THR A 201 10.18 -4.56 -0.79
C THR A 201 10.33 -3.40 0.20
N PHE A 202 10.95 -3.64 1.35
CA PHE A 202 11.19 -2.61 2.36
C PHE A 202 12.03 -1.45 1.79
N VAL A 203 13.14 -1.74 1.10
CA VAL A 203 13.97 -0.69 0.47
C VAL A 203 13.20 0.03 -0.64
N TYR A 204 12.50 -0.71 -1.49
CA TYR A 204 11.69 -0.13 -2.57
C TYR A 204 10.64 0.84 -2.02
N GLN A 205 9.86 0.42 -1.04
CA GLN A 205 8.81 1.26 -0.44
C GLN A 205 9.39 2.43 0.36
N PHE A 206 10.52 2.23 1.06
CA PHE A 206 11.20 3.31 1.78
C PHE A 206 11.72 4.39 0.83
N ALA A 207 12.23 4.01 -0.34
CA ALA A 207 12.66 4.96 -1.37
C ALA A 207 11.52 5.93 -1.74
N PHE A 208 10.31 5.40 -1.95
CA PHE A 208 9.13 6.23 -2.22
C PHE A 208 8.71 7.09 -1.02
N PHE A 209 8.85 6.59 0.21
CA PHE A 209 8.65 7.42 1.41
C PHE A 209 9.59 8.64 1.40
N ILE A 210 10.87 8.42 1.09
CA ILE A 210 11.86 9.49 0.99
C ILE A 210 11.53 10.46 -0.15
N VAL A 211 11.14 9.97 -1.33
CA VAL A 211 10.63 10.80 -2.44
C VAL A 211 9.50 11.72 -1.96
N GLY A 212 8.60 11.21 -1.13
CA GLY A 212 7.54 11.99 -0.48
C GLY A 212 8.05 13.16 0.36
N VAL A 213 9.11 12.93 1.15
CA VAL A 213 9.78 13.98 1.93
C VAL A 213 10.33 15.07 1.00
N PHE A 214 11.02 14.70 -0.08
CA PHE A 214 11.52 15.66 -1.07
C PHE A 214 10.39 16.44 -1.75
N CYS A 215 9.28 15.78 -2.11
CA CYS A 215 8.11 16.44 -2.68
C CYS A 215 7.58 17.57 -1.79
N TYR A 216 7.64 17.39 -0.45
CA TYR A 216 7.26 18.43 0.50
C TYR A 216 8.19 19.65 0.45
N PHE A 217 9.51 19.45 0.56
CA PHE A 217 10.49 20.55 0.59
C PHE A 217 10.62 21.27 -0.75
N TRP A 218 10.54 20.52 -1.86
CA TRP A 218 10.66 21.08 -3.20
C TRP A 218 9.37 21.70 -3.70
N LYS A 219 8.24 21.42 -3.02
CA LYS A 219 6.89 21.87 -3.36
C LYS A 219 6.40 21.40 -4.74
N GLU A 220 6.70 20.14 -5.09
CA GLU A 220 6.39 19.56 -6.41
C GLU A 220 5.70 18.19 -6.31
N ILE A 221 5.21 17.69 -7.45
CA ILE A 221 4.57 16.36 -7.68
C ILE A 221 3.26 16.17 -6.91
N LEU A 222 3.28 16.33 -5.59
CA LEU A 222 2.13 16.19 -4.69
C LEU A 222 1.42 17.53 -4.42
N PHE A 223 1.99 18.63 -4.90
CA PHE A 223 1.34 19.95 -4.89
C PHE A 223 0.47 20.13 -6.14
N GLU A 224 -0.42 21.12 -6.09
CA GLU A 224 -1.19 21.54 -7.26
C GLU A 224 -0.24 22.01 -8.38
N VAL A 225 -0.02 21.14 -9.36
CA VAL A 225 0.78 21.48 -10.54
C VAL A 225 -0.18 22.12 -11.55
N SER A 226 0.02 23.41 -11.83
CA SER A 226 -0.61 24.05 -12.99
C SER A 226 -0.04 23.42 -14.26
N MET A 227 -0.79 22.48 -14.84
CA MET A 227 -0.43 21.80 -16.08
C MET A 227 -1.38 22.22 -17.21
N PRO A 228 -0.86 22.45 -18.44
CA PRO A 228 -1.70 22.56 -19.63
C PRO A 228 -2.62 21.35 -19.76
N LYS A 229 -3.87 21.57 -20.18
CA LYS A 229 -4.94 20.54 -20.21
C LYS A 229 -4.56 19.24 -20.93
N LEU A 230 -3.64 19.27 -21.90
CA LEU A 230 -3.22 18.10 -22.68
C LEU A 230 -2.19 17.20 -21.97
N LYS A 231 -1.40 17.73 -21.02
CA LYS A 231 -0.32 16.97 -20.37
C LYS A 231 -0.83 15.82 -19.48
N PRO A 232 -1.90 15.97 -18.68
CA PRO A 232 -2.44 14.87 -17.87
C PRO A 232 -2.92 13.67 -18.69
N TYR A 233 -3.51 13.89 -19.86
CA TYR A 233 -3.93 12.81 -20.75
C TYR A 233 -2.72 12.09 -21.35
N ALA A 234 -1.67 12.81 -21.72
CA ALA A 234 -0.41 12.20 -22.15
C ALA A 234 0.23 11.37 -21.02
N ILE A 235 0.21 11.87 -19.78
CA ILE A 235 0.70 11.12 -18.61
C ILE A 235 -0.13 9.86 -18.37
N LEU A 236 -1.46 9.94 -18.52
CA LEU A 236 -2.34 8.76 -18.43
C LEU A 236 -1.99 7.71 -19.49
N VAL A 237 -1.82 8.12 -20.75
CA VAL A 237 -1.43 7.21 -21.84
C VAL A 237 -0.09 6.54 -21.52
N TRP A 238 0.92 7.31 -21.09
CA TRP A 238 2.20 6.74 -20.68
C TRP A 238 2.10 5.83 -19.45
N ALA A 239 1.26 6.17 -18.47
CA ALA A 239 1.03 5.33 -17.29
C ALA A 239 0.42 3.97 -17.68
N ILE A 240 -0.53 3.98 -18.62
CA ILE A 240 -1.13 2.76 -19.19
C ILE A 240 -0.08 1.95 -19.94
N VAL A 241 0.66 2.56 -20.87
CA VAL A 241 1.71 1.90 -21.66
C VAL A 241 2.76 1.26 -20.74
N VAL A 242 3.28 2.01 -19.77
CA VAL A 242 4.27 1.49 -18.80
C VAL A 242 3.70 0.34 -17.97
N SER A 243 2.42 0.39 -17.60
CA SER A 243 1.79 -0.70 -16.82
C SER A 243 1.60 -1.96 -17.66
N LEU A 244 1.26 -1.82 -18.95
CA LEU A 244 1.15 -2.95 -19.88
C LEU A 244 2.51 -3.59 -20.15
N LEU A 245 3.55 -2.77 -20.38
CA LEU A 245 4.92 -3.27 -20.54
C LEU A 245 5.41 -3.96 -19.27
N LEU A 246 5.17 -3.36 -18.09
CA LEU A 246 5.53 -3.96 -16.81
C LEU A 246 4.84 -5.32 -16.63
N MET A 247 3.58 -5.44 -17.02
CA MET A 247 2.82 -6.69 -16.95
C MET A 247 3.42 -7.78 -17.85
N GLU A 248 3.80 -7.44 -19.08
CA GLU A 248 4.47 -8.38 -20.00
C GLU A 248 5.81 -8.88 -19.41
N LEU A 249 6.58 -7.97 -18.81
CA LEU A 249 7.81 -8.33 -18.08
C LEU A 249 7.53 -9.18 -16.84
N GLU A 250 6.45 -8.91 -16.11
CA GLU A 250 6.07 -9.64 -14.89
C GLU A 250 5.61 -11.06 -15.20
N ILE A 251 4.99 -11.30 -16.36
CA ILE A 251 4.61 -12.64 -16.79
C ILE A 251 5.84 -13.45 -17.24
N SER A 252 6.80 -12.79 -17.90
CA SER A 252 7.97 -13.44 -18.50
C SER A 252 9.15 -13.64 -17.53
N ASP A 253 9.43 -12.65 -16.67
CA ASP A 253 10.42 -12.70 -15.59
C ASP A 253 9.84 -12.02 -14.35
N PRO A 254 9.01 -12.74 -13.57
CA PRO A 254 8.37 -12.15 -12.41
C PRO A 254 9.42 -11.61 -11.45
N LEU A 255 9.27 -10.36 -11.00
CA LEU A 255 10.13 -9.77 -9.95
C LEU A 255 10.10 -10.64 -8.68
N TRP A 256 9.06 -11.46 -8.57
CA TRP A 256 8.80 -12.45 -7.56
C TRP A 256 9.23 -13.90 -7.91
N ILE A 257 10.20 -14.21 -8.79
CA ILE A 257 10.85 -15.55 -8.87
C ILE A 257 12.39 -15.49 -8.63
N TYR A 258 12.99 -16.63 -8.24
CA TYR A 258 14.40 -16.78 -7.82
C TYR A 258 15.41 -16.54 -8.96
N PHE A 259 16.63 -16.20 -8.54
CA PHE A 259 17.83 -15.93 -9.33
C PHE A 259 18.13 -17.01 -10.39
N SER A 260 17.79 -16.69 -11.63
CA SER A 260 18.55 -17.10 -12.81
C SER A 260 18.43 -15.93 -13.79
N TYR A 261 19.48 -15.12 -13.91
CA TYR A 261 19.46 -14.01 -14.84
C TYR A 261 19.42 -14.58 -16.26
N ALA A 262 18.22 -14.79 -16.82
CA ALA A 262 18.11 -15.12 -18.25
C ALA A 262 18.68 -13.96 -19.08
N ASN A 263 18.49 -12.70 -18.64
CA ASN A 263 19.13 -11.52 -19.23
C ASN A 263 19.23 -10.32 -18.25
N PRO A 264 20.43 -9.87 -17.84
CA PRO A 264 20.61 -8.70 -16.96
C PRO A 264 19.95 -7.41 -17.46
N MET A 265 19.90 -7.18 -18.78
CA MET A 265 19.27 -5.97 -19.34
C MET A 265 17.75 -5.97 -19.17
N PHE A 266 17.14 -7.16 -19.19
CA PHE A 266 15.72 -7.32 -18.95
C PHE A 266 15.37 -6.91 -17.52
N ARG A 267 16.17 -7.35 -16.54
CA ARG A 267 15.96 -6.99 -15.12
C ARG A 267 16.12 -5.50 -14.85
N ILE A 268 17.14 -4.87 -15.44
CA ILE A 268 17.35 -3.41 -15.33
C ILE A 268 16.13 -2.67 -15.86
N SER A 269 15.63 -3.07 -17.03
CA SER A 269 14.42 -2.49 -17.65
C SER A 269 13.18 -2.74 -16.78
N HIS A 270 13.04 -3.94 -16.23
CA HIS A 270 11.95 -4.30 -15.33
C HIS A 270 11.94 -3.43 -14.07
N ILE A 271 13.09 -3.29 -13.39
CA ILE A 271 13.24 -2.41 -12.22
C ILE A 271 12.93 -0.95 -12.58
N PHE A 272 13.39 -0.49 -13.75
CA PHE A 272 13.11 0.87 -14.20
C PHE A 272 11.61 1.11 -14.39
N LEU A 273 10.89 0.21 -15.08
CA LEU A 273 9.43 0.32 -15.25
C LEU A 273 8.69 0.20 -13.91
N TRP A 274 9.16 -0.66 -13.00
CA TRP A 274 8.59 -0.81 -11.67
C TRP A 274 8.75 0.44 -10.80
N VAL A 275 9.82 1.21 -11.01
CA VAL A 275 10.01 2.53 -10.39
C VAL A 275 9.23 3.62 -11.10
N LEU A 276 9.17 3.60 -12.44
CA LEU A 276 8.51 4.62 -13.24
C LEU A 276 6.98 4.61 -13.09
N SER A 277 6.37 3.42 -13.01
CA SER A 277 4.92 3.25 -12.94
C SER A 277 4.28 4.05 -11.78
N PRO A 278 4.77 3.95 -10.52
CA PRO A 278 4.24 4.78 -9.44
C PRO A 278 4.35 6.29 -9.65
N PHE A 279 5.42 6.80 -10.25
CA PHE A 279 5.57 8.23 -10.50
C PHE A 279 4.49 8.72 -11.46
N LEU A 280 4.29 8.01 -12.57
CA LEU A 280 3.28 8.36 -13.58
C LEU A 280 1.87 8.32 -13.00
N TRP A 281 1.51 7.23 -12.31
CA TRP A 281 0.20 7.09 -11.68
C TRP A 281 -0.03 8.12 -10.57
N THR A 282 0.98 8.40 -9.75
CA THR A 282 0.85 9.40 -8.68
C THR A 282 0.61 10.79 -9.26
N VAL A 283 1.38 11.21 -10.26
CA VAL A 283 1.18 12.51 -10.91
C VAL A 283 -0.22 12.60 -11.54
N PHE A 284 -0.65 11.55 -12.22
CA PHE A 284 -2.00 11.48 -12.81
C PHE A 284 -3.09 11.58 -11.74
N PHE A 285 -3.03 10.78 -10.68
CA PHE A 285 -4.05 10.79 -9.64
C PHE A 285 -4.05 12.08 -8.81
N VAL A 286 -2.89 12.67 -8.52
CA VAL A 286 -2.82 13.99 -7.89
C VAL A 286 -3.53 15.02 -8.76
N PHE A 287 -3.23 15.05 -10.08
CA PHE A 287 -3.93 15.94 -11.01
C PHE A 287 -5.44 15.69 -11.00
N ALA A 288 -5.88 14.43 -11.13
CA ALA A 288 -7.30 14.08 -11.13
C ALA A 288 -7.99 14.54 -9.85
N PHE A 289 -7.42 14.25 -8.67
CA PHE A 289 -7.99 14.63 -7.37
C PHE A 289 -7.92 16.13 -7.08
N VAL A 290 -6.98 16.87 -7.66
CA VAL A 290 -7.02 18.35 -7.62
C VAL A 290 -8.25 18.88 -8.35
N GLN A 291 -8.59 18.31 -9.51
CA GLN A 291 -9.74 18.76 -10.32
C GLN A 291 -11.10 18.32 -9.75
N ILE A 292 -11.21 17.05 -9.33
CA ILE A 292 -12.51 16.44 -8.96
C ILE A 292 -12.66 16.19 -7.47
N GLY A 293 -11.54 16.09 -6.74
CA GLY A 293 -11.47 15.63 -5.36
C GLY A 293 -11.05 16.72 -4.35
N ASN A 294 -10.93 17.98 -4.76
CA ASN A 294 -10.49 19.07 -3.89
C ASN A 294 -11.65 19.82 -3.21
N LYS A 295 -12.71 19.09 -2.84
CA LYS A 295 -13.87 19.65 -2.15
C LYS A 295 -13.96 19.09 -0.74
N GLU A 296 -14.12 19.98 0.24
CA GLU A 296 -14.49 19.60 1.59
C GLU A 296 -15.95 19.12 1.60
N GLY A 297 -16.20 18.02 2.31
CA GLY A 297 -17.52 17.44 2.41
C GLY A 297 -17.65 16.47 3.58
N LYS A 298 -18.88 16.28 4.06
CA LYS A 298 -19.19 15.34 5.14
C LYS A 298 -18.78 13.92 4.75
N MET A 299 -19.08 13.51 3.52
CA MET A 299 -18.72 12.18 3.00
C MET A 299 -17.20 11.98 2.92
N GLY A 300 -16.46 12.97 2.40
CA GLY A 300 -14.99 12.89 2.33
C GLY A 300 -14.36 12.74 3.73
N THR A 301 -14.80 13.58 4.68
CA THR A 301 -14.33 13.50 6.07
C THR A 301 -14.65 12.14 6.70
N TYR A 302 -15.86 11.63 6.48
CA TYR A 302 -16.28 10.32 6.96
C TYR A 302 -15.39 9.19 6.41
N VAL A 303 -15.16 9.16 5.10
CA VAL A 303 -14.33 8.13 4.46
C VAL A 303 -12.88 8.22 4.95
N ILE A 304 -12.33 9.42 5.14
CA ILE A 304 -10.99 9.62 5.68
C ILE A 304 -10.87 9.07 7.11
N GLU A 305 -11.87 9.28 7.97
CA GLU A 305 -11.86 8.75 9.33
C GLU A 305 -12.08 7.24 9.36
N ALA A 306 -12.95 6.71 8.49
CA ALA A 306 -13.24 5.28 8.42
C ALA A 306 -12.10 4.46 7.78
N SER A 307 -11.16 5.10 7.07
CA SER A 307 -10.20 4.43 6.21
C SER A 307 -9.32 3.43 6.96
N LEU A 308 -8.69 3.81 8.07
CA LEU A 308 -7.81 2.92 8.84
C LEU A 308 -8.58 1.75 9.49
N PRO A 309 -9.72 1.97 10.16
CA PRO A 309 -10.58 0.88 10.63
C PRO A 309 -10.96 -0.12 9.55
N ILE A 310 -11.41 0.38 8.40
CA ILE A 310 -11.81 -0.48 7.27
C ILE A 310 -10.59 -1.23 6.73
N TYR A 311 -9.43 -0.58 6.62
CA TYR A 311 -8.20 -1.25 6.22
C TYR A 311 -7.85 -2.42 7.15
N LEU A 312 -8.04 -2.30 8.46
CA LEU A 312 -7.77 -3.42 9.37
C LEU A 312 -8.80 -4.55 9.21
N LEU A 313 -10.08 -4.22 9.03
CA LEU A 313 -11.15 -5.22 9.01
C LEU A 313 -11.35 -5.92 7.67
N HIS A 314 -11.15 -5.23 6.55
CA HIS A 314 -11.60 -5.72 5.24
C HIS A 314 -10.96 -7.05 4.84
N HIS A 315 -9.69 -7.26 5.19
CA HIS A 315 -8.93 -8.40 4.71
C HIS A 315 -9.29 -9.71 5.44
N PRO A 316 -9.39 -9.77 6.79
CA PRO A 316 -9.96 -10.92 7.48
C PRO A 316 -11.38 -11.27 7.03
N ILE A 317 -12.22 -10.25 6.78
CA ILE A 317 -13.58 -10.44 6.27
C ILE A 317 -13.55 -11.05 4.86
N SER A 318 -12.70 -10.51 3.99
CA SER A 318 -12.51 -10.99 2.62
C SER A 318 -12.05 -12.44 2.58
N LEU A 319 -11.07 -12.82 3.41
CA LEU A 319 -10.59 -14.20 3.48
C LEU A 319 -11.62 -15.15 4.06
N THR A 320 -12.38 -14.73 5.07
CA THR A 320 -13.46 -15.55 5.63
C THR A 320 -14.53 -15.81 4.57
N PHE A 321 -14.93 -14.78 3.82
CA PHE A 321 -15.85 -14.91 2.71
C PHE A 321 -15.30 -15.84 1.62
N ALA A 322 -14.04 -15.64 1.21
CA ALA A 322 -13.37 -16.49 0.23
C ALA A 322 -13.34 -17.96 0.67
N TYR A 323 -13.03 -18.23 1.95
CA TYR A 323 -13.02 -19.57 2.53
C TYR A 323 -14.38 -20.24 2.46
N MET A 324 -15.46 -19.51 2.73
CA MET A 324 -16.84 -20.04 2.69
C MET A 324 -17.33 -20.27 1.25
N MET A 325 -16.90 -19.44 0.30
CA MET A 325 -17.43 -19.44 -1.07
C MET A 325 -16.53 -20.17 -2.09
N LYS A 326 -15.36 -20.69 -1.67
CA LYS A 326 -14.36 -21.27 -2.57
C LYS A 326 -14.92 -22.41 -3.44
N ASP A 327 -15.75 -23.29 -2.86
CA ASP A 327 -16.33 -24.48 -3.50
C ASP A 327 -17.78 -24.23 -3.98
N SER A 328 -18.25 -22.99 -3.90
CA SER A 328 -19.61 -22.64 -4.30
C SER A 328 -19.81 -22.75 -5.81
N PRO A 329 -20.97 -23.23 -6.31
CA PRO A 329 -21.21 -23.40 -7.75
C PRO A 329 -21.55 -22.09 -8.50
N TYR A 330 -21.58 -20.94 -7.84
CA TYR A 330 -21.89 -19.68 -8.51
C TYR A 330 -20.83 -19.28 -9.54
N PRO A 331 -21.17 -18.55 -10.61
CA PRO A 331 -20.17 -18.07 -11.58
C PRO A 331 -19.15 -17.08 -10.98
N LEU A 332 -17.91 -17.13 -11.45
CA LEU A 332 -16.79 -16.27 -11.02
C LEU A 332 -17.17 -14.79 -10.82
N TRP A 333 -17.74 -14.12 -11.83
CA TRP A 333 -18.05 -12.70 -11.77
C TRP A 333 -19.14 -12.38 -10.73
N GLY A 334 -20.10 -13.27 -10.55
CA GLY A 334 -21.11 -13.18 -9.49
C GLY A 334 -20.48 -13.29 -8.10
N LYS A 335 -19.57 -14.28 -7.91
CA LYS A 335 -18.81 -14.42 -6.67
C LYS A 335 -17.98 -13.16 -6.39
N PHE A 336 -17.25 -12.65 -7.37
CA PHE A 336 -16.39 -11.48 -7.22
C PHE A 336 -17.17 -10.21 -6.84
N LEU A 337 -18.27 -9.91 -7.54
CA LEU A 337 -19.09 -8.73 -7.24
C LEU A 337 -19.73 -8.83 -5.85
N PHE A 338 -20.27 -10.01 -5.50
CA PHE A 338 -20.86 -10.23 -4.18
C PHE A 338 -19.81 -10.20 -3.07
N HIS A 339 -18.62 -10.77 -3.31
CA HIS A 339 -17.48 -10.68 -2.40
C HIS A 339 -17.15 -9.22 -2.10
N ASN A 340 -16.97 -8.40 -3.13
CA ASN A 340 -16.60 -7.00 -2.95
C ASN A 340 -17.67 -6.22 -2.17
N LEU A 341 -18.94 -6.39 -2.54
CA LEU A 341 -20.07 -5.75 -1.86
C LEU A 341 -20.16 -6.19 -0.40
N PHE A 342 -20.04 -7.49 -0.14
CA PHE A 342 -20.09 -8.06 1.21
C PHE A 342 -18.99 -7.48 2.10
N VAL A 343 -17.74 -7.45 1.63
CA VAL A 343 -16.61 -6.92 2.39
C VAL A 343 -16.78 -5.42 2.64
N LEU A 344 -17.22 -4.66 1.64
CA LEU A 344 -17.44 -3.23 1.77
C LEU A 344 -18.54 -2.95 2.81
N VAL A 345 -19.73 -3.52 2.62
CA VAL A 345 -20.88 -3.31 3.51
C VAL A 345 -20.55 -3.73 4.93
N LEU A 346 -19.97 -4.92 5.12
CA LEU A 346 -19.69 -5.43 6.46
C LEU A 346 -18.59 -4.61 7.16
N SER A 347 -17.53 -4.18 6.45
CA SER A 347 -16.48 -3.34 7.03
C SER A 347 -17.02 -1.99 7.50
N PHE A 348 -17.86 -1.33 6.69
CA PHE A 348 -18.50 -0.07 7.07
C PHE A 348 -19.53 -0.25 8.20
N LEU A 349 -20.30 -1.34 8.18
CA LEU A 349 -21.26 -1.67 9.24
C LEU A 349 -20.56 -1.87 10.60
N LEU A 350 -19.49 -2.66 10.63
CA LEU A 350 -18.69 -2.90 11.84
C LEU A 350 -18.04 -1.61 12.34
N TYR A 351 -17.55 -0.77 11.42
CA TYR A 351 -17.05 0.55 11.78
C TYR A 351 -18.13 1.42 12.44
N GLU A 352 -19.33 1.52 11.84
CA GLU A 352 -20.39 2.43 12.30
C GLU A 352 -21.04 1.98 13.61
N ILE A 353 -21.21 0.66 13.80
CA ILE A 353 -21.90 0.09 14.97
C ILE A 353 -20.94 -0.14 16.13
N LEU A 354 -19.74 -0.68 15.88
CA LEU A 354 -18.82 -1.07 16.95
C LEU A 354 -17.74 -0.01 17.18
N ILE A 355 -16.95 0.29 16.15
CA ILE A 355 -15.71 1.06 16.33
C ILE A 355 -16.02 2.52 16.63
N LYS A 356 -16.87 3.17 15.84
CA LYS A 356 -17.16 4.59 15.95
C LYS A 356 -17.83 4.97 17.26
N ARG A 357 -18.61 4.05 17.85
CA ARG A 357 -19.39 4.23 19.08
C ARG A 357 -18.63 3.90 20.36
N SER A 358 -17.59 3.08 20.29
CA SER A 358 -16.81 2.66 21.47
C SER A 358 -15.51 3.45 21.62
N ARG A 359 -15.34 4.14 22.75
CA ARG A 359 -14.13 4.93 23.06
C ARG A 359 -12.84 4.10 22.96
N SER A 360 -12.86 2.87 23.49
CA SER A 360 -11.71 1.96 23.48
C SER A 360 -11.38 1.48 22.07
N LEU A 361 -12.39 1.09 21.27
CA LEU A 361 -12.16 0.68 19.90
C LEU A 361 -11.68 1.83 19.02
N ARG A 362 -12.20 3.05 19.21
CA ARG A 362 -11.66 4.25 18.53
C ARG A 362 -10.16 4.38 18.77
N PHE A 363 -9.71 4.23 20.02
CA PHE A 363 -8.29 4.31 20.35
C PHE A 363 -7.47 3.18 19.69
N ILE A 364 -7.91 1.93 19.83
CA ILE A 364 -7.23 0.75 19.26
C ILE A 364 -7.09 0.85 17.74
N PHE A 365 -8.13 1.33 17.06
CA PHE A 365 -8.15 1.51 15.60
C PHE A 365 -7.59 2.88 15.14
N GLY A 366 -6.89 3.61 16.02
CA GLY A 366 -6.13 4.80 15.65
C GLY A 366 -6.96 6.06 15.38
N LEU A 367 -8.22 6.08 15.79
CA LEU A 367 -9.12 7.23 15.69
C LEU A 367 -8.92 8.21 16.85
N LYS A 368 -9.39 9.45 16.65
CA LYS A 368 -9.43 10.42 17.74
C LYS A 368 -10.44 9.99 18.81
N VAL A 369 -9.97 10.00 20.05
CA VAL A 369 -10.78 9.80 21.25
C VAL A 369 -11.33 11.17 21.65
N SER A 370 -12.47 11.55 21.10
CA SER A 370 -13.22 12.76 21.46
C SER A 370 -14.44 12.39 22.26
#